data_AF-A0A920MDR6-F1
#
_entry.id   AF-A0A920MDR6-F1
#
_cell.length_a   1.000
_cell.length_b   1.000
_cell.length_c   1.000
_cell.angle_alpha   90.00
_cell.angle_beta   90.00
_cell.angle_gamma   90.00
#
_symmetry.space_group_name_H-M   'P 1'
#
loop_
_entity.id
_entity.type
_entity.pdbx_description
1 polymer ?
#
loop_
_entity_poly.entity_id
_entity_poly.type
_entity_poly.pdbx_seq_one_letter_code
_entity_poly.pdbx_strand_id
1 'polypeptide(L)'
;MFFLLSCSDNNEQDVEDCAGVVGGDAVCGCTDSQATNYNSDATFDDGSCEYDGNLDCAGVLDGDNICGCMDETAINYNAEATFDDGTCQYYSGQMDVVWSKDIEVAAEMWSMRKVSDGGFIMACGGAGDCEGGTYDDPCEYYGQLVRLDANGDVMWHKTYETSSAIYAARETSDGGFIAAGWYECLNRMDCYPDMFILKTDSEGNEEWSRVDASADNNNDWGRDAIQTQDGNFVVTGTWNDDGWNSKAALRKYDTNGELIWAKNHSSSTANEAYDL
;
A
#
# COMPACT_ATOMS: atom_id res chain seq x y z
N MET A 1 27.67 -50.16 53.54
CA MET A 1 26.28 -50.65 53.58
C MET A 1 25.51 -49.72 54.51
N PHE A 2 24.88 -48.70 53.94
CA PHE A 2 23.95 -47.81 54.64
C PHE A 2 22.61 -48.01 53.94
N PHE A 3 21.60 -48.46 54.67
CA PHE A 3 20.21 -48.55 54.19
C PHE A 3 19.47 -47.30 54.66
N LEU A 4 18.85 -46.59 53.73
CA LEU A 4 17.81 -45.61 54.00
C LEU A 4 16.59 -46.02 53.17
N LEU A 5 15.43 -46.18 53.82
CA LEU A 5 14.13 -46.46 53.21
C LEU A 5 13.32 -45.17 53.04
N SER A 6 12.69 -45.06 51.85
CA SER A 6 11.40 -44.43 51.44
C SER A 6 11.12 -42.96 51.85
N CYS A 7 10.50 -42.12 51.01
CA CYS A 7 9.23 -42.35 50.30
C CYS A 7 9.29 -42.08 48.79
N SER A 8 8.52 -42.88 48.07
CA SER A 8 7.95 -42.55 46.77
C SER A 8 7.01 -41.36 46.93
N ASP A 9 7.29 -40.26 46.24
CA ASP A 9 6.28 -39.25 45.97
C ASP A 9 5.24 -39.91 45.06
N ASN A 10 4.11 -40.27 45.65
CA ASN A 10 2.89 -40.56 44.92
C ASN A 10 2.46 -39.24 44.27
N ASN A 11 2.96 -38.99 43.07
CA ASN A 11 2.41 -37.99 42.19
C ASN A 11 1.10 -38.58 41.62
N GLU A 12 0.06 -38.63 42.45
CA GLU A 12 -1.30 -38.67 41.92
C GLU A 12 -1.47 -37.33 41.21
N GLN A 13 -1.29 -37.33 39.90
CA GLN A 13 -1.81 -36.25 39.07
C GLN A 13 -3.30 -36.19 39.37
N ASP A 14 -3.72 -35.08 39.96
CA ASP A 14 -5.11 -34.66 39.99
C ASP A 14 -5.62 -34.67 38.54
N VAL A 15 -6.24 -35.76 38.13
CA VAL A 15 -6.75 -35.91 36.76
C VAL A 15 -7.94 -34.97 36.64
N GLU A 16 -7.72 -33.86 35.94
CA GLU A 16 -8.79 -32.98 35.50
C GLU A 16 -9.66 -33.72 34.49
N ASP A 17 -10.97 -33.54 34.59
CA ASP A 17 -11.86 -33.91 33.50
C ASP A 17 -11.66 -32.98 32.31
N CYS A 18 -12.36 -33.26 31.23
CA CYS A 18 -12.22 -32.49 29.99
C CYS A 18 -12.79 -31.05 30.08
N ALA A 19 -13.48 -30.69 31.17
CA ALA A 19 -13.89 -29.33 31.50
C ALA A 19 -12.85 -28.57 32.35
N GLY A 20 -11.69 -29.19 32.63
CA GLY A 20 -10.63 -28.62 33.45
C GLY A 20 -10.93 -28.69 34.96
N VAL A 21 -11.79 -29.61 35.40
CA VAL A 21 -12.17 -29.77 36.80
C VAL A 21 -11.48 -30.99 37.40
N VAL A 22 -10.62 -30.76 38.40
CA VAL A 22 -9.95 -31.82 39.18
C VAL A 22 -10.97 -32.77 39.80
N GLY A 23 -10.92 -34.05 39.41
CA GLY A 23 -11.85 -35.08 39.91
C GLY A 23 -13.28 -34.96 39.38
N GLY A 24 -13.50 -34.21 38.30
CA GLY A 24 -14.80 -34.11 37.64
C GLY A 24 -15.18 -35.36 36.82
N ASP A 25 -16.44 -35.42 36.42
CA ASP A 25 -17.04 -36.51 35.65
C ASP A 25 -17.62 -36.05 34.30
N ALA A 26 -17.14 -34.90 33.78
CA ALA A 26 -17.59 -34.40 32.49
C ALA A 26 -17.33 -35.40 31.37
N VAL A 27 -18.38 -35.70 30.60
CA VAL A 27 -18.29 -36.44 29.35
C VAL A 27 -18.22 -35.40 28.24
N CYS A 28 -17.07 -35.31 27.57
CA CYS A 28 -16.89 -34.34 26.49
C CYS A 28 -17.36 -34.86 25.15
N GLY A 29 -17.89 -33.93 24.38
CA GLY A 29 -18.30 -34.10 23.00
C GLY A 29 -19.30 -33.02 22.63
N CYS A 30 -19.74 -33.02 21.39
CA CYS A 30 -20.71 -32.05 20.94
C CYS A 30 -22.05 -32.18 21.69
N THR A 31 -22.47 -31.10 22.36
CA THR A 31 -23.76 -31.06 23.08
C THR A 31 -24.92 -30.53 22.23
N ASP A 32 -24.63 -30.03 21.03
CA ASP A 32 -25.65 -29.55 20.11
C ASP A 32 -26.30 -30.71 19.35
N SER A 33 -27.60 -30.92 19.61
CA SER A 33 -28.44 -31.90 18.91
C SER A 33 -28.51 -31.74 17.38
N GLN A 34 -28.08 -30.60 16.84
CA GLN A 34 -28.08 -30.30 15.41
C GLN A 34 -26.76 -30.66 14.71
N ALA A 35 -25.71 -30.99 15.46
CA ALA A 35 -24.42 -31.40 14.90
C ALA A 35 -24.45 -32.85 14.39
N THR A 36 -23.70 -33.15 13.34
CA THR A 36 -23.53 -34.51 12.79
C THR A 36 -22.85 -35.46 13.77
N ASN A 37 -22.04 -34.92 14.67
CA ASN A 37 -21.35 -35.65 15.71
C ASN A 37 -21.91 -35.36 17.11
N TYR A 38 -23.18 -34.94 17.20
CA TYR A 38 -23.90 -34.80 18.47
C TYR A 38 -23.73 -36.05 19.35
N ASN A 39 -23.31 -35.85 20.59
CA ASN A 39 -23.19 -36.88 21.59
C ASN A 39 -24.21 -36.65 22.72
N SER A 40 -25.25 -37.49 22.78
CA SER A 40 -26.29 -37.39 23.81
C SER A 40 -25.79 -37.67 25.24
N ASP A 41 -24.64 -38.33 25.37
CA ASP A 41 -24.01 -38.60 26.65
C ASP A 41 -23.07 -37.46 27.08
N ALA A 42 -22.80 -36.48 26.21
CA ALA A 42 -21.93 -35.36 26.54
C ALA A 42 -22.61 -34.43 27.56
N THR A 43 -21.88 -34.13 28.63
CA THR A 43 -22.28 -33.19 29.68
C THR A 43 -21.49 -31.87 29.62
N PHE A 44 -20.48 -31.79 28.75
CA PHE A 44 -19.69 -30.60 28.49
C PHE A 44 -19.32 -30.50 27.01
N ASP A 45 -19.50 -29.32 26.42
CA ASP A 45 -19.14 -29.06 25.02
C ASP A 45 -17.65 -28.76 24.91
N ASP A 46 -16.93 -29.61 24.19
CA ASP A 46 -15.49 -29.47 23.93
C ASP A 46 -15.18 -28.71 22.63
N GLY A 47 -16.19 -28.15 21.97
CA GLY A 47 -16.06 -27.44 20.71
C GLY A 47 -15.85 -28.36 19.50
N SER A 48 -16.06 -29.67 19.66
CA SER A 48 -15.88 -30.64 18.58
C SER A 48 -17.04 -30.70 17.58
N CYS A 49 -18.15 -29.96 17.78
CA CYS A 49 -19.33 -30.03 16.92
C CYS A 49 -19.02 -29.88 15.42
N GLU A 50 -19.34 -30.91 14.64
CA GLU A 50 -19.31 -30.94 13.18
C GLU A 50 -20.74 -30.75 12.65
N TYR A 51 -20.92 -30.03 11.55
CA TYR A 51 -22.22 -29.81 10.92
C TYR A 51 -22.15 -30.25 9.45
N ASP A 52 -23.16 -31.00 8.97
CA ASP A 52 -23.27 -31.33 7.54
C ASP A 52 -23.62 -30.05 6.79
N GLY A 53 -22.88 -29.76 5.73
CA GLY A 53 -22.83 -28.44 5.12
C GLY A 53 -24.13 -28.00 4.46
N ASN A 54 -24.80 -27.03 5.07
CA ASN A 54 -25.52 -25.89 4.46
C ASN A 54 -26.10 -25.01 5.57
N LEU A 55 -25.30 -24.77 6.62
CA LEU A 55 -25.66 -23.80 7.63
C LEU A 55 -25.53 -22.41 7.00
N ASP A 56 -26.60 -21.62 7.07
CA ASP A 56 -26.49 -20.20 6.78
C ASP A 56 -25.67 -19.51 7.88
N CYS A 57 -25.39 -18.24 7.66
CA CYS A 57 -24.57 -17.46 8.57
C CYS A 57 -25.24 -17.15 9.94
N ALA A 58 -26.52 -17.49 10.10
CA ALA A 58 -27.24 -17.44 11.38
C ALA A 58 -27.21 -18.79 12.14
N GLY A 59 -26.51 -19.79 11.60
CA GLY A 59 -26.45 -21.12 12.19
C GLY A 59 -27.68 -21.98 11.88
N VAL A 60 -28.45 -21.63 10.84
CA VAL A 60 -29.67 -22.35 10.46
C VAL A 60 -29.39 -23.26 9.26
N LEU A 61 -29.68 -24.56 9.40
CA LEU A 61 -29.58 -25.53 8.31
C LEU A 61 -30.54 -25.19 7.16
N ASP A 62 -30.01 -25.13 5.94
CA ASP A 62 -30.72 -24.71 4.72
C ASP A 62 -31.34 -23.31 4.81
N GLY A 63 -30.78 -22.44 5.67
CA GLY A 63 -31.19 -21.05 5.76
C GLY A 63 -30.74 -20.23 4.56
N ASP A 64 -31.44 -19.12 4.32
CA ASP A 64 -31.20 -18.19 3.20
C ASP A 64 -30.72 -16.81 3.67
N ASN A 65 -30.24 -16.71 4.92
CA ASN A 65 -29.82 -15.43 5.45
C ASN A 65 -28.63 -14.83 4.68
N ILE A 66 -28.78 -13.56 4.32
CA ILE A 66 -27.71 -12.72 3.78
C ILE A 66 -27.06 -12.04 4.98
N CYS A 67 -25.82 -12.40 5.29
CA CYS A 67 -25.11 -11.77 6.40
C CYS A 67 -24.42 -10.47 6.03
N GLY A 68 -24.41 -9.59 7.01
CA GLY A 68 -23.65 -8.36 6.99
C GLY A 68 -24.23 -7.37 7.99
N CYS A 69 -23.58 -6.24 8.12
CA CYS A 69 -24.05 -5.22 9.04
C CYS A 69 -25.42 -4.65 8.63
N MET A 70 -26.41 -4.75 9.52
CA MET A 70 -27.76 -4.21 9.30
C MET A 70 -27.93 -2.77 9.83
N ASP A 71 -26.91 -2.20 10.49
CA ASP A 71 -26.95 -0.84 11.01
C ASP A 71 -26.59 0.19 9.91
N GLU A 72 -27.56 1.01 9.50
CA GLU A 72 -27.39 2.06 8.49
C GLU A 72 -26.33 3.13 8.84
N THR A 73 -25.90 3.21 10.10
CA THR A 73 -24.87 4.14 10.58
C THR A 73 -23.45 3.55 10.55
N ALA A 74 -23.31 2.26 10.28
CA ALA A 74 -22.02 1.59 10.14
C ALA A 74 -21.41 1.83 8.75
N ILE A 75 -20.08 1.86 8.67
CA ILE A 75 -19.36 2.08 7.40
C ILE A 75 -19.42 0.89 6.45
N ASN A 76 -19.69 -0.30 6.97
CA ASN A 76 -19.85 -1.53 6.21
C ASN A 76 -21.31 -2.02 6.20
N TYR A 77 -22.27 -1.09 6.35
CA TYR A 77 -23.69 -1.37 6.20
C TYR A 77 -24.00 -2.10 4.89
N ASN A 78 -24.75 -3.20 4.98
CA ASN A 78 -25.25 -3.98 3.85
C ASN A 78 -26.78 -3.92 3.83
N ALA A 79 -27.35 -3.19 2.87
CA ALA A 79 -28.80 -3.05 2.72
C ALA A 79 -29.53 -4.35 2.35
N GLU A 80 -28.81 -5.34 1.82
CA GLU A 80 -29.35 -6.66 1.50
C GLU A 80 -29.23 -7.65 2.66
N ALA A 81 -28.57 -7.28 3.77
CA ALA A 81 -28.41 -8.17 4.90
C ALA A 81 -29.77 -8.45 5.57
N THR A 82 -30.08 -9.73 5.73
CA THR A 82 -31.26 -10.22 6.46
C THR A 82 -30.91 -10.70 7.86
N PHE A 83 -29.62 -10.82 8.17
CA PHE A 83 -29.09 -11.19 9.48
C PHE A 83 -27.82 -10.40 9.81
N ASP A 84 -27.80 -9.81 11.01
CA ASP A 84 -26.63 -9.11 11.53
C ASP A 84 -25.62 -10.13 12.07
N ASP A 85 -24.47 -10.22 11.40
CA ASP A 85 -23.37 -11.10 11.77
C ASP A 85 -22.42 -10.47 12.79
N GLY A 86 -22.77 -9.28 13.32
CA GLY A 86 -21.96 -8.56 14.29
C GLY A 86 -20.70 -7.91 13.69
N THR A 87 -20.57 -7.87 12.37
CA THR A 87 -19.41 -7.26 11.69
C THR A 87 -19.49 -5.74 11.59
N CYS A 88 -20.57 -5.10 12.06
CA CYS A 88 -20.76 -3.65 11.98
C CYS A 88 -19.55 -2.85 12.48
N GLN A 89 -18.98 -2.04 11.60
CA GLN A 89 -17.89 -1.12 11.86
C GLN A 89 -18.44 0.29 11.99
N TYR A 90 -18.10 0.99 13.07
CA TYR A 90 -18.54 2.36 13.31
C TYR A 90 -17.34 3.30 13.30
N TYR A 91 -17.51 4.47 12.67
CA TYR A 91 -16.52 5.53 12.77
C TYR A 91 -16.54 6.08 14.20
N SER A 92 -15.63 5.63 15.06
CA SER A 92 -15.46 6.15 16.43
C SER A 92 -14.80 7.53 16.46
N GLY A 93 -14.43 8.08 15.29
CA GLY A 93 -13.55 9.24 15.17
C GLY A 93 -12.09 8.92 15.52
N GLN A 94 -11.78 7.64 15.80
CA GLN A 94 -10.43 7.16 16.04
C GLN A 94 -9.86 6.68 14.70
N MET A 95 -8.73 7.28 14.29
CA MET A 95 -8.00 6.85 13.11
C MET A 95 -7.12 5.67 13.52
N ASP A 96 -7.68 4.46 13.43
CA ASP A 96 -6.94 3.25 13.76
C ASP A 96 -5.99 2.89 12.62
N VAL A 97 -4.72 2.66 12.96
CA VAL A 97 -3.69 2.21 12.02
C VAL A 97 -3.98 0.74 11.68
N VAL A 98 -4.42 0.48 10.46
CA VAL A 98 -4.74 -0.88 9.98
C VAL A 98 -3.48 -1.73 9.82
N TRP A 99 -2.40 -1.12 9.32
CA TRP A 99 -1.06 -1.70 9.28
C TRP A 99 -0.01 -0.60 9.24
N SER A 100 1.22 -0.94 9.63
CA SER A 100 2.42 -0.12 9.48
C SER A 100 3.54 -1.00 8.93
N LYS A 101 4.32 -0.48 7.98
CA LYS A 101 5.41 -1.19 7.32
C LYS A 101 6.61 -0.28 7.21
N ASP A 102 7.79 -0.83 7.48
CA ASP A 102 9.07 -0.20 7.20
C ASP A 102 9.56 -0.69 5.83
N ILE A 103 9.82 0.24 4.91
CA ILE A 103 10.27 -0.07 3.54
C ILE A 103 11.74 0.35 3.43
N GLU A 104 12.64 -0.62 3.53
CA GLU A 104 14.10 -0.37 3.59
C GLU A 104 14.74 -0.15 2.21
N VAL A 105 14.02 -0.47 1.12
CA VAL A 105 14.56 -0.39 -0.25
C VAL A 105 14.46 1.01 -0.87
N ALA A 106 13.71 1.92 -0.24
CA ALA A 106 13.35 3.20 -0.80
C ALA A 106 14.04 4.37 -0.07
N ALA A 107 14.44 5.39 -0.82
CA ALA A 107 14.92 6.66 -0.26
C ALA A 107 13.74 7.56 0.19
N GLU A 108 13.91 8.88 0.19
CA GLU A 108 12.86 9.82 0.61
C GLU A 108 11.60 9.64 -0.24
N MET A 109 10.47 9.39 0.43
CA MET A 109 9.16 9.24 -0.20
C MET A 109 8.53 10.62 -0.46
N TRP A 110 8.12 10.85 -1.70
CA TRP A 110 7.47 12.08 -2.14
C TRP A 110 5.97 11.95 -2.30
N SER A 111 5.52 10.79 -2.79
CA SER A 111 4.09 10.49 -2.85
C SER A 111 3.81 9.01 -2.84
N MET A 112 2.56 8.69 -2.50
CA MET A 112 2.00 7.35 -2.58
C MET A 112 0.59 7.45 -3.14
N ARG A 113 0.25 6.60 -4.11
CA ARG A 113 -1.08 6.54 -4.71
C ARG A 113 -1.58 5.10 -4.76
N LYS A 114 -2.89 4.92 -4.57
CA LYS A 114 -3.55 3.63 -4.76
C LYS A 114 -3.58 3.27 -6.25
N VAL A 115 -3.47 1.98 -6.55
CA VAL A 115 -3.61 1.43 -7.91
C VAL A 115 -4.82 0.47 -8.00
N SER A 116 -5.13 0.03 -9.22
CA SER A 116 -6.36 -0.66 -9.58
C SER A 116 -6.56 -2.01 -8.89
N ASP A 117 -5.49 -2.73 -8.58
CA ASP A 117 -5.53 -4.02 -7.88
C ASP A 117 -5.66 -3.90 -6.35
N GLY A 118 -5.78 -2.67 -5.83
CA GLY A 118 -5.91 -2.40 -4.40
C GLY A 118 -4.59 -2.11 -3.70
N GLY A 119 -3.45 -2.34 -4.35
CA GLY A 119 -2.13 -1.97 -3.84
C GLY A 119 -1.78 -0.49 -4.04
N PHE A 120 -0.49 -0.18 -3.92
CA PHE A 120 0.04 1.19 -3.98
C PHE A 120 1.26 1.32 -4.88
N ILE A 121 1.44 2.52 -5.45
CA ILE A 121 2.69 2.95 -6.08
C ILE A 121 3.26 4.11 -5.27
N MET A 122 4.52 3.99 -4.87
CA MET A 122 5.28 5.05 -4.21
C MET A 122 6.28 5.66 -5.18
N ALA A 123 6.36 6.98 -5.16
CA ALA A 123 7.38 7.75 -5.84
C ALA A 123 8.38 8.27 -4.81
N CYS A 124 9.65 7.95 -5.03
CA CYS A 124 10.74 8.27 -4.12
C CYS A 124 11.92 8.89 -4.87
N GLY A 125 12.84 9.48 -4.12
CA GLY A 125 14.13 9.90 -4.66
C GLY A 125 15.09 10.33 -3.56
N GLY A 126 16.37 10.30 -3.86
CA GLY A 126 17.42 10.59 -2.89
C GLY A 126 18.71 9.88 -3.22
N ALA A 127 19.78 10.22 -2.52
CA ALA A 127 21.09 9.58 -2.67
C ALA A 127 21.26 8.29 -1.84
N GLY A 128 20.16 7.72 -1.34
CA GLY A 128 20.20 6.64 -0.35
C GLY A 128 20.98 7.06 0.90
N ASP A 129 21.84 6.17 1.41
CA ASP A 129 22.69 6.40 2.59
C ASP A 129 24.03 7.07 2.27
N CYS A 130 24.14 7.79 1.15
CA CYS A 130 25.39 8.43 0.78
C CYS A 130 25.75 9.56 1.77
N GLU A 131 26.71 9.29 2.66
CA GLU A 131 27.35 10.30 3.51
C GLU A 131 28.73 10.68 2.94
N GLY A 132 28.97 11.98 2.77
CA GLY A 132 30.31 12.50 2.48
C GLY A 132 30.71 12.58 1.01
N GLY A 133 29.75 12.66 0.09
CA GLY A 133 30.01 12.91 -1.33
C GLY A 133 30.94 14.12 -1.54
N THR A 134 31.89 13.98 -2.47
CA THR A 134 32.87 15.01 -2.81
C THR A 134 32.63 15.53 -4.23
N TYR A 135 33.28 16.61 -4.64
CA TYR A 135 33.18 17.09 -6.02
C TYR A 135 33.68 16.06 -7.05
N ASP A 136 34.69 15.27 -6.67
CA ASP A 136 35.27 14.24 -7.55
C ASP A 136 34.51 12.89 -7.47
N ASP A 137 33.62 12.74 -6.48
CA ASP A 137 32.82 11.54 -6.20
C ASP A 137 31.49 11.96 -5.55
N PRO A 138 30.57 12.58 -6.31
CA PRO A 138 29.34 13.12 -5.77
C PRO A 138 28.36 12.00 -5.41
N CYS A 139 27.55 12.25 -4.39
CA CYS A 139 26.44 11.36 -4.08
C CYS A 139 25.45 11.31 -5.25
N GLU A 140 25.23 10.12 -5.80
CA GLU A 140 24.32 9.93 -6.92
C GLU A 140 22.88 9.87 -6.42
N TYR A 141 22.06 10.84 -6.84
CA TYR A 141 20.63 10.89 -6.55
C TYR A 141 19.88 10.15 -7.63
N TYR A 142 18.98 9.25 -7.22
CA TYR A 142 18.20 8.47 -8.16
C TYR A 142 16.70 8.56 -7.87
N GLY A 143 15.93 8.74 -8.95
CA GLY A 143 14.49 8.54 -8.97
C GLY A 143 14.15 7.08 -8.75
N GLN A 144 13.14 6.81 -7.92
CA GLN A 144 12.76 5.45 -7.56
C GLN A 144 11.24 5.28 -7.58
N LEU A 145 10.79 4.10 -7.99
CA LEU A 145 9.41 3.66 -7.85
C LEU A 145 9.37 2.38 -7.02
N VAL A 146 8.40 2.28 -6.10
CA VAL A 146 8.13 1.08 -5.31
C VAL A 146 6.67 0.69 -5.43
N ARG A 147 6.44 -0.55 -5.87
CA ARG A 147 5.10 -1.12 -5.99
C ARG A 147 4.81 -1.99 -4.77
N LEU A 148 3.67 -1.75 -4.13
CA LEU A 148 3.22 -2.47 -2.93
C LEU A 148 1.90 -3.19 -3.17
N ASP A 149 1.70 -4.36 -2.59
CA ASP A 149 0.39 -5.00 -2.59
C ASP A 149 -0.61 -4.28 -1.65
N ALA A 150 -1.83 -4.82 -1.53
CA ALA A 150 -2.87 -4.25 -0.67
C ALA A 150 -2.54 -4.28 0.84
N ASN A 151 -1.59 -5.13 1.25
CA ASN A 151 -1.11 -5.26 2.63
C ASN A 151 0.12 -4.38 2.91
N GLY A 152 0.61 -3.64 1.89
CA GLY A 152 1.80 -2.82 1.98
C GLY A 152 3.11 -3.61 1.79
N ASP A 153 3.05 -4.86 1.32
CA ASP A 153 4.25 -5.67 1.04
C ASP A 153 4.85 -5.30 -0.32
N VAL A 154 6.19 -5.19 -0.38
CA VAL A 154 6.90 -4.78 -1.59
C VAL A 154 6.78 -5.87 -2.66
N MET A 155 6.17 -5.53 -3.78
CA MET A 155 6.10 -6.37 -4.98
C MET A 155 7.35 -6.19 -5.84
N TRP A 156 7.73 -4.94 -6.09
CA TRP A 156 8.95 -4.60 -6.81
C TRP A 156 9.45 -3.20 -6.45
N HIS A 157 10.74 -2.97 -6.68
CA HIS A 157 11.41 -1.68 -6.57
C HIS A 157 12.32 -1.48 -7.79
N LYS A 158 12.36 -0.25 -8.30
CA LYS A 158 13.16 0.14 -9.47
C LYS A 158 13.80 1.49 -9.22
N THR A 159 15.04 1.60 -9.68
CA THR A 159 15.85 2.82 -9.67
C THR A 159 16.04 3.28 -11.11
N TYR A 160 15.89 4.58 -11.36
CA TYR A 160 15.99 5.19 -12.68
C TYR A 160 17.16 6.17 -12.67
N GLU A 161 18.28 5.76 -13.26
CA GLU A 161 19.55 6.51 -13.24
C GLU A 161 19.51 7.85 -13.99
N THR A 162 18.49 8.03 -14.84
CA THR A 162 18.24 9.24 -15.62
C THR A 162 17.36 10.26 -14.90
N SER A 163 17.08 10.05 -13.60
CA SER A 163 16.29 10.93 -12.74
C SER A 163 16.99 11.11 -11.40
N SER A 164 16.93 12.32 -10.85
CA SER A 164 17.44 12.60 -9.49
C SER A 164 16.39 12.30 -8.41
N ALA A 165 15.11 12.58 -8.70
CA ALA A 165 13.99 12.13 -7.88
C ALA A 165 12.70 12.04 -8.70
N ILE A 166 11.80 11.17 -8.28
CA ILE A 166 10.42 11.11 -8.79
C ILE A 166 9.49 11.65 -7.70
N TYR A 167 8.68 12.64 -8.04
CA TYR A 167 7.74 13.26 -7.10
C TYR A 167 6.37 12.60 -7.13
N ALA A 168 5.91 12.17 -8.30
CA ALA A 168 4.63 11.51 -8.44
C ALA A 168 4.63 10.44 -9.51
N ALA A 169 3.84 9.39 -9.29
CA ALA A 169 3.55 8.34 -10.25
C ALA A 169 2.07 7.97 -10.18
N ARG A 170 1.47 7.72 -11.34
CA ARG A 170 0.08 7.26 -11.49
C ARG A 170 0.03 6.04 -12.39
N GLU A 171 -0.80 5.08 -12.02
CA GLU A 171 -1.12 3.94 -12.89
C GLU A 171 -1.81 4.43 -14.16
N THR A 172 -1.47 3.80 -15.27
CA THR A 172 -2.01 4.06 -16.60
C THR A 172 -2.87 2.89 -17.06
N SER A 173 -3.74 3.10 -18.05
CA SER A 173 -4.75 2.13 -18.48
C SER A 173 -4.18 0.81 -19.00
N ASP A 174 -2.89 0.76 -19.35
CA ASP A 174 -2.17 -0.44 -19.79
C ASP A 174 -1.57 -1.24 -18.62
N GLY A 175 -1.76 -0.79 -17.37
CA GLY A 175 -1.21 -1.40 -16.15
C GLY A 175 0.19 -0.91 -15.78
N GLY A 176 0.84 -0.11 -16.64
CA GLY A 176 2.10 0.56 -16.34
C GLY A 176 1.91 1.90 -15.63
N PHE A 177 2.98 2.69 -15.52
CA PHE A 177 2.98 3.93 -14.74
C PHE A 177 3.52 5.12 -15.52
N ILE A 178 2.85 6.27 -15.40
CA ILE A 178 3.40 7.57 -15.80
C ILE A 178 3.87 8.30 -14.55
N ALA A 179 5.07 8.86 -14.60
CA ALA A 179 5.69 9.52 -13.47
C ALA A 179 6.35 10.85 -13.87
N ALA A 180 6.42 11.76 -12.91
CA ALA A 180 7.05 13.07 -13.04
C ALA A 180 8.02 13.33 -11.88
N GLY A 181 9.11 14.00 -12.21
CA GLY A 181 10.15 14.36 -11.26
C GLY A 181 11.12 15.35 -11.88
N TRP A 182 12.38 15.22 -11.50
CA TRP A 182 13.44 16.05 -12.06
C TRP A 182 14.72 15.25 -12.29
N TYR A 183 15.57 15.81 -13.14
CA TYR A 183 16.93 15.35 -13.39
C TYR A 183 17.86 16.55 -13.22
N GLU A 184 18.99 16.36 -12.55
CA GLU A 184 20.05 17.35 -12.48
C GLU A 184 21.38 16.63 -12.63
N CYS A 185 22.25 17.18 -13.47
CA CYS A 185 23.58 16.64 -13.66
C CYS A 185 24.51 17.04 -12.49
N LEU A 186 25.26 16.07 -11.97
CA LEU A 186 26.08 16.24 -10.76
C LEU A 186 27.50 16.73 -11.05
N ASN A 187 27.92 16.79 -12.31
CA ASN A 187 29.31 17.04 -12.70
C ASN A 187 29.61 18.49 -13.09
N ARG A 188 28.65 19.41 -12.88
CA ARG A 188 28.74 20.81 -13.27
C ARG A 188 28.06 21.73 -12.26
N MET A 189 28.70 22.84 -11.91
CA MET A 189 28.17 23.85 -10.99
C MET A 189 26.99 24.65 -11.57
N ASP A 190 26.78 24.59 -12.88
CA ASP A 190 25.73 25.29 -13.62
C ASP A 190 24.63 24.35 -14.12
N CYS A 191 24.51 23.14 -13.54
CA CYS A 191 23.34 22.31 -13.80
C CYS A 191 22.20 22.75 -12.90
N TYR A 192 21.02 22.95 -13.49
CA TYR A 192 19.79 23.16 -12.77
C TYR A 192 18.86 21.97 -13.02
N PRO A 193 17.92 21.68 -12.10
CA PRO A 193 16.91 20.68 -12.29
C PRO A 193 16.14 20.89 -13.60
N ASP A 194 16.12 19.86 -14.44
CA ASP A 194 15.28 19.75 -15.62
C ASP A 194 14.08 18.83 -15.34
N MET A 195 12.97 19.05 -16.04
CA MET A 195 11.75 18.29 -15.83
C MET A 195 11.95 16.87 -16.32
N PHE A 196 11.73 15.88 -15.46
CA PHE A 196 11.84 14.47 -15.82
C PHE A 196 10.45 13.85 -15.93
N ILE A 197 10.24 13.07 -16.99
CA ILE A 197 9.03 12.31 -17.26
C ILE A 197 9.43 10.86 -17.54
N LEU A 198 8.71 9.92 -16.97
CA LEU A 198 8.95 8.49 -17.11
C LEU A 198 7.66 7.75 -17.40
N LYS A 199 7.69 6.86 -18.39
CA LYS A 199 6.67 5.83 -18.61
C LYS A 199 7.28 4.45 -18.42
N THR A 200 6.58 3.59 -17.69
CA THR A 200 6.98 2.21 -17.43
C THR A 200 5.90 1.23 -17.84
N ASP A 201 6.27 -0.04 -17.96
CA ASP A 201 5.34 -1.16 -17.94
C ASP A 201 4.86 -1.46 -16.50
N SER A 202 4.03 -2.50 -16.33
CA SER A 202 3.47 -2.92 -15.04
C SER A 202 4.49 -3.50 -14.05
N GLU A 203 5.65 -3.94 -14.56
CA GLU A 203 6.77 -4.46 -13.76
C GLU A 203 7.77 -3.35 -13.39
N GLY A 204 7.48 -2.10 -13.78
CA GLY A 204 8.35 -0.95 -13.56
C GLY A 204 9.57 -0.92 -14.49
N ASN A 205 9.57 -1.66 -15.60
CA ASN A 205 10.63 -1.50 -16.59
C ASN A 205 10.35 -0.23 -17.41
N GLU A 206 11.39 0.57 -17.67
CA GLU A 206 11.26 1.78 -18.48
C GLU A 206 10.85 1.45 -19.92
N GLU A 207 9.76 2.05 -20.37
CA GLU A 207 9.38 2.07 -21.79
C GLU A 207 10.00 3.27 -22.48
N TRP A 208 9.93 4.43 -21.83
CA TRP A 208 10.65 5.63 -22.23
C TRP A 208 10.77 6.62 -21.07
N SER A 209 11.81 7.46 -21.13
CA SER A 209 11.96 8.64 -20.31
C SER A 209 12.23 9.89 -21.15
N ARG A 210 11.95 11.07 -20.59
CA ARG A 210 12.23 12.38 -21.20
C ARG A 210 12.73 13.34 -20.14
N VAL A 211 13.68 14.15 -20.55
CA VAL A 211 14.11 15.36 -19.84
C VAL A 211 13.67 16.55 -20.69
N ASP A 212 12.91 17.47 -20.12
CA ASP A 212 12.43 18.68 -20.78
C ASP A 212 12.88 19.91 -19.99
N ALA A 213 13.45 20.88 -20.70
CA ALA A 213 14.21 21.97 -20.11
C ALA A 213 13.89 23.30 -20.77
N SER A 214 13.90 24.36 -19.97
CA SER A 214 13.83 25.73 -20.45
C SER A 214 15.14 26.16 -21.12
N ALA A 215 15.05 27.05 -22.11
CA ALA A 215 16.22 27.47 -22.90
C ALA A 215 17.27 28.24 -22.09
N ASP A 216 16.88 28.81 -20.95
CA ASP A 216 17.74 29.63 -20.10
C ASP A 216 18.45 28.82 -19.02
N ASN A 217 18.31 27.47 -19.00
CA ASN A 217 18.96 26.58 -18.03
C ASN A 217 18.63 27.00 -16.58
N ASN A 218 17.34 27.22 -16.33
CA ASN A 218 16.76 27.55 -15.04
C ASN A 218 16.08 26.31 -14.45
N ASN A 219 15.57 26.38 -13.23
CA ASN A 219 14.94 25.21 -12.64
C ASN A 219 13.57 24.91 -13.30
N ASP A 220 13.39 23.65 -13.68
CA ASP A 220 12.22 23.06 -14.30
C ASP A 220 11.90 21.76 -13.55
N TRP A 221 10.92 21.76 -12.64
CA TRP A 221 10.56 20.55 -11.89
C TRP A 221 9.25 19.95 -12.40
N GLY A 222 9.23 18.66 -12.75
CA GLY A 222 8.00 17.90 -12.97
C GLY A 222 7.39 17.49 -11.65
N ARG A 223 6.15 17.91 -11.37
CA ARG A 223 5.49 17.69 -10.07
C ARG A 223 4.46 16.58 -10.09
N ASP A 224 3.70 16.47 -11.17
CA ASP A 224 2.71 15.42 -11.33
C ASP A 224 2.43 15.09 -12.79
N ALA A 225 1.96 13.87 -13.03
CA ALA A 225 1.62 13.36 -14.35
C ALA A 225 0.34 12.52 -14.32
N ILE A 226 -0.45 12.62 -15.39
CA ILE A 226 -1.68 11.83 -15.56
C ILE A 226 -1.86 11.41 -17.01
N GLN A 227 -2.45 10.23 -17.23
CA GLN A 227 -2.92 9.83 -18.55
C GLN A 227 -4.27 10.49 -18.88
N THR A 228 -4.39 11.05 -20.07
CA THR A 228 -5.64 11.62 -20.59
C THR A 228 -6.47 10.57 -21.32
N GLN A 229 -7.77 10.84 -21.49
CA GLN A 229 -8.72 9.90 -22.12
C GLN A 229 -8.37 9.48 -23.55
N ASP A 230 -7.55 10.27 -24.24
CA ASP A 230 -7.01 9.94 -25.57
C ASP A 230 -5.73 9.08 -25.52
N GLY A 231 -5.37 8.54 -24.37
CA GLY A 231 -4.21 7.66 -24.14
C GLY A 231 -2.87 8.38 -23.94
N ASN A 232 -2.83 9.68 -24.24
CA ASN A 232 -1.67 10.55 -24.09
C ASN A 232 -1.42 10.94 -22.62
N PHE A 233 -0.36 11.70 -22.36
CA PHE A 233 0.03 12.07 -21.01
C PHE A 233 0.08 13.57 -20.83
N VAL A 234 -0.37 14.07 -19.69
CA VAL A 234 -0.20 15.46 -19.26
C VAL A 234 0.68 15.50 -18.04
N VAL A 235 1.66 16.40 -18.06
CA VAL A 235 2.61 16.64 -16.97
C VAL A 235 2.50 18.09 -16.55
N THR A 236 2.57 18.33 -15.25
CA THR A 236 2.59 19.68 -14.68
C THR A 236 3.82 19.89 -13.81
N GLY A 237 4.12 21.15 -13.54
CA GLY A 237 5.26 21.51 -12.75
C GLY A 237 5.60 22.98 -12.83
N THR A 238 6.85 23.29 -12.52
CA THR A 238 7.43 24.62 -12.67
C THR A 238 8.20 24.69 -13.98
N TRP A 239 8.30 25.90 -14.55
CA TRP A 239 9.11 26.16 -15.72
C TRP A 239 9.85 27.48 -15.65
N ASN A 240 11.12 27.45 -16.04
CA ASN A 240 12.05 28.56 -16.13
C ASN A 240 12.09 29.38 -14.83
N ASP A 241 12.31 28.69 -13.71
CA ASP A 241 12.46 29.32 -12.40
C ASP A 241 13.90 29.77 -12.16
N ASP A 242 14.12 31.08 -12.22
CA ASP A 242 15.42 31.72 -11.97
C ASP A 242 15.66 32.11 -10.49
N GLY A 243 14.79 31.64 -9.59
CA GLY A 243 14.76 31.96 -8.17
C GLY A 243 13.98 33.24 -7.82
N TRP A 244 13.59 34.04 -8.82
CA TRP A 244 12.80 35.26 -8.66
C TRP A 244 11.50 35.24 -9.44
N ASN A 245 11.49 34.53 -10.57
CA ASN A 245 10.36 34.40 -11.47
C ASN A 245 10.22 32.95 -11.94
N SER A 246 9.03 32.39 -11.78
CA SER A 246 8.70 31.02 -12.18
C SER A 246 7.35 30.97 -12.91
N LYS A 247 7.22 30.00 -13.82
CA LYS A 247 5.99 29.77 -14.60
C LYS A 247 5.37 28.44 -14.17
N ALA A 248 4.05 28.42 -14.01
CA ALA A 248 3.34 27.16 -13.85
C ALA A 248 3.20 26.54 -15.24
N ALA A 249 3.57 25.28 -15.37
CA ALA A 249 3.69 24.63 -16.66
C ALA A 249 2.74 23.46 -16.81
N LEU A 250 2.20 23.32 -18.02
CA LEU A 250 1.38 22.20 -18.42
C LEU A 250 1.85 21.72 -19.78
N ARG A 251 2.23 20.46 -19.86
CA ARG A 251 2.78 19.83 -21.06
C ARG A 251 1.99 18.60 -21.39
N LYS A 252 1.77 18.35 -22.68
CA LYS A 252 1.14 17.12 -23.15
C LYS A 252 2.11 16.37 -24.06
N TYR A 253 2.30 15.10 -23.76
CA TYR A 253 3.14 14.18 -24.53
C TYR A 253 2.27 13.08 -25.14
N ASP A 254 2.68 12.59 -26.30
CA ASP A 254 2.06 11.43 -26.91
C ASP A 254 2.48 10.12 -26.22
N THR A 255 1.93 9.00 -26.70
CA THR A 255 2.22 7.67 -26.13
C THR A 255 3.69 7.24 -26.26
N ASN A 256 4.47 7.87 -27.13
CA ASN A 256 5.89 7.59 -27.35
C ASN A 256 6.81 8.57 -26.58
N GLY A 257 6.23 9.50 -25.82
CA GLY A 257 6.94 10.54 -25.08
C GLY A 257 7.28 11.77 -25.93
N GLU A 258 6.65 11.98 -27.09
CA GLU A 258 6.88 13.17 -27.92
C GLU A 258 5.96 14.33 -27.50
N LEU A 259 6.51 15.53 -27.36
CA LEU A 259 5.76 16.71 -26.96
C LEU A 259 4.72 17.11 -28.02
N ILE A 260 3.44 17.09 -27.65
CA ILE A 260 2.32 17.55 -28.48
C ILE A 260 2.11 19.05 -28.31
N TRP A 261 2.04 19.53 -27.07
CA TRP A 261 1.92 20.95 -26.76
C TRP A 261 2.45 21.28 -25.37
N ALA A 262 2.87 22.53 -25.18
CA ALA A 262 3.25 23.10 -23.89
C ALA A 262 2.54 24.43 -23.66
N LYS A 263 2.16 24.69 -22.41
CA LYS A 263 1.55 25.94 -21.94
C LYS A 263 2.24 26.38 -20.67
N ASN A 264 2.58 27.67 -20.62
CA ASN A 264 3.16 28.31 -19.45
C ASN A 264 2.23 29.41 -18.94
N HIS A 265 2.03 29.47 -17.64
CA HIS A 265 1.18 30.45 -16.96
C HIS A 265 2.05 31.33 -16.05
N SER A 266 1.95 32.65 -16.24
CA SER A 266 2.83 33.65 -15.62
C SER A 266 2.05 34.88 -15.14
N SER A 267 1.04 34.69 -14.30
CA SER A 267 0.19 35.77 -13.78
C SER A 267 0.82 36.57 -12.64
N SER A 268 1.80 35.98 -11.96
CA SER A 268 2.60 36.60 -10.89
C SER A 268 4.10 36.39 -11.15
N THR A 269 4.97 36.83 -10.22
CA THR A 269 6.40 36.51 -10.25
C THR A 269 6.62 35.03 -9.98
N ALA A 270 6.04 34.46 -8.94
CA ALA A 270 6.09 33.02 -8.67
C ALA A 270 4.80 32.35 -9.14
N ASN A 271 4.89 31.35 -10.01
CA ASN A 271 3.78 30.52 -10.45
C ASN A 271 4.28 29.07 -10.49
N GLU A 272 3.61 28.20 -9.74
CA GLU A 272 3.99 26.80 -9.62
C GLU A 272 2.73 25.94 -9.72
N ALA A 273 2.85 24.78 -10.36
CA ALA A 273 1.79 23.78 -10.39
C ALA A 273 2.28 22.50 -9.74
N TYR A 274 1.48 21.96 -8.83
CA TYR A 274 1.89 20.89 -7.93
C TYR A 274 1.18 19.55 -8.17
N ASP A 275 -0.07 19.55 -8.65
CA ASP A 275 -0.88 18.33 -8.81
C ASP A 275 -1.92 18.51 -9.94
N LEU A 276 -2.34 17.40 -10.56
CA LEU A 276 -3.33 17.33 -11.66
C LEU A 276 -4.63 16.60 -11.31
#